data_AF-A0A9D1NNK1-F1
#
_entry.id   AF-A0A9D1NNK1-F1
#
_cell.length_a   1.000
_cell.length_b   1.000
_cell.length_c   1.000
_cell.angle_alpha   90.00
_cell.angle_beta   90.00
_cell.angle_gamma   90.00
#
_symmetry.space_group_name_H-M   'P 1'
#
loop_
_entity.id
_entity.type
_entity.pdbx_description
1 polymer ?
#
loop_
_entity_poly.entity_id
_entity_poly.type
_entity_poly.pdbx_seq_one_letter_code
_entity_poly.pdbx_strand_id
1 'polypeptide(L)'
;MSDPVTVVELTPADLLAEGFHARLNRAALDHAPLVLLVRNDGFAAGVPLPLAFANPCLVDLAPCYRIRGARVVPEALEATLARAREVCAAGHGPFLIELLVGRPTPPKG
;
A
#
# COMPACT_ATOMS: atom_id res chain seq x y z
N MET A 1 4.14 -12.93 21.88
CA MET A 1 5.26 -12.29 21.15
C MET A 1 4.59 -11.39 20.12
N SER A 2 4.77 -10.07 20.19
CA SER A 2 4.15 -9.16 19.21
C SER A 2 4.65 -9.45 17.81
N ASP A 3 3.78 -9.34 16.81
CA ASP A 3 4.16 -9.46 15.40
C ASP A 3 5.24 -8.40 15.09
N PRO A 4 6.44 -8.79 14.60
CA PRO A 4 7.51 -7.83 14.33
C PRO A 4 7.22 -6.94 13.11
N VAL A 5 6.15 -7.25 12.35
CA VAL A 5 5.78 -6.51 11.14
C VAL A 5 4.63 -5.55 11.41
N THR A 6 4.89 -4.27 11.20
CA THR A 6 3.88 -3.23 11.27
C THR A 6 3.10 -3.17 9.96
N VAL A 7 1.76 -3.18 10.04
CA VAL A 7 0.90 -2.89 8.89
C VAL A 7 0.36 -1.47 9.05
N VAL A 8 0.56 -0.64 8.04
CA VAL A 8 0.01 0.71 7.98
C VAL A 8 -1.06 0.72 6.90
N GLU A 9 -2.28 1.05 7.29
CA GLU A 9 -3.36 1.30 6.34
C GLU A 9 -3.23 2.71 5.76
N LEU A 10 -3.40 2.81 4.45
CA LEU A 10 -3.26 4.02 3.66
C LEU A 10 -4.42 4.11 2.66
N THR A 11 -4.68 5.32 2.20
CA THR A 11 -5.51 5.64 1.04
C THR A 11 -4.63 6.11 -0.12
N PRO A 12 -5.16 6.20 -1.35
CA PRO A 12 -4.41 6.82 -2.44
C PRO A 12 -3.95 8.25 -2.12
N ALA A 13 -4.73 9.03 -1.35
CA ALA A 13 -4.33 10.40 -0.98
C ALA A 13 -3.05 10.43 -0.13
N ASP A 14 -2.81 9.42 0.71
CA ASP A 14 -1.61 9.36 1.56
C ASP A 14 -0.32 9.19 0.75
N LEU A 15 -0.40 8.60 -0.45
CA LEU A 15 0.76 8.46 -1.36
C LEU A 15 1.19 9.81 -1.96
N LEU A 16 0.30 10.80 -1.97
CA LEU A 16 0.58 12.18 -2.42
C LEU A 16 1.09 13.08 -1.28
N ALA A 17 1.04 12.59 -0.03
CA ALA A 17 1.39 13.38 1.14
C ALA A 17 2.87 13.80 1.11
N GLU A 18 3.15 15.01 1.61
CA GLU A 18 4.51 15.52 1.67
C GLU A 18 5.43 14.57 2.45
N GLY A 19 6.59 14.30 1.87
CA GLY A 19 7.60 13.43 2.44
C GLY A 19 7.26 11.93 2.40
N PHE A 20 6.14 11.49 1.83
CA PHE A 20 5.82 10.06 1.69
C PHE A 20 6.96 9.31 0.97
N HIS A 21 7.40 9.83 -0.18
CA HIS A 21 8.49 9.23 -0.97
C HIS A 21 9.82 9.18 -0.22
N ALA A 22 10.17 10.22 0.53
CA ALA A 22 11.39 10.24 1.33
C ALA A 22 11.35 9.21 2.46
N ARG A 23 10.20 9.09 3.15
CA ARG A 23 9.99 8.09 4.20
C ARG A 23 10.00 6.66 3.65
N LEU A 24 9.36 6.42 2.51
CA LEU A 24 9.37 5.12 1.85
C LEU A 24 10.78 4.71 1.42
N ASN A 25 11.54 5.62 0.82
CA ASN A 25 12.93 5.37 0.46
C ASN A 25 13.80 5.04 1.67
N ARG A 26 13.64 5.79 2.78
CA ARG A 26 14.32 5.48 4.04
C ARG A 26 13.95 4.09 4.55
N ALA A 27 12.66 3.76 4.61
CA ALA A 27 12.20 2.45 5.05
C ALA A 27 12.73 1.29 4.19
N ALA A 28 12.86 1.51 2.88
CA ALA A 28 13.43 0.54 1.95
C ALA A 28 14.94 0.31 2.21
N LEU A 29 15.71 1.39 2.42
CA LEU A 29 17.13 1.31 2.76
C LEU A 29 17.37 0.62 4.10
N ASP A 30 16.50 0.88 5.07
CA ASP A 30 16.62 0.31 6.42
C ASP A 30 16.06 -1.12 6.51
N HIS A 31 15.56 -1.68 5.39
CA HIS A 31 14.86 -2.97 5.36
C HIS A 31 13.75 -3.09 6.41
N ALA A 32 13.01 -2.01 6.64
CA ALA A 32 12.00 -1.93 7.70
C ALA A 32 10.93 -3.03 7.54
N PRO A 33 10.52 -3.70 8.64
CA PRO A 33 9.48 -4.72 8.62
C PRO A 33 8.10 -4.07 8.54
N LEU A 34 7.76 -3.53 7.36
CA LEU A 34 6.59 -2.68 7.13
C LEU A 34 5.74 -3.21 5.96
N VAL A 35 4.43 -3.33 6.17
CA VAL A 35 3.46 -3.52 5.09
C VAL A 35 2.65 -2.24 4.91
N LEU A 36 2.65 -1.71 3.69
CA LEU A 36 1.87 -0.55 3.27
C LEU A 36 0.60 -1.06 2.60
N LEU A 37 -0.51 -1.09 3.33
CA LEU A 37 -1.80 -1.54 2.80
C LEU A 37 -2.59 -0.33 2.28
N VAL A 38 -2.54 -0.11 0.96
CA VAL A 38 -3.28 0.97 0.29
C VAL A 38 -4.67 0.48 -0.08
N ARG A 39 -5.70 0.95 0.62
CA ARG A 39 -7.11 0.72 0.29
C ARG A 39 -7.52 1.66 -0.85
N ASN A 40 -7.42 1.17 -2.08
CA ASN A 40 -7.71 1.92 -3.28
C ASN A 40 -9.19 1.79 -3.68
N ASP A 41 -9.97 2.84 -3.43
CA ASP A 41 -11.38 2.94 -3.85
C ASP A 41 -11.59 3.59 -5.23
N GLY A 42 -10.49 3.85 -5.95
CA GLY A 42 -10.48 4.55 -7.24
C GLY A 42 -10.39 6.07 -7.13
N PHE A 43 -10.22 6.63 -5.93
CA PHE A 43 -10.13 8.08 -5.71
C PHE A 43 -8.99 8.47 -4.77
N ALA A 44 -8.45 9.67 -4.96
CA ALA A 44 -7.54 10.32 -4.03
C ALA A 44 -8.14 11.66 -3.62
N ALA A 45 -8.50 11.82 -2.34
CA ALA A 45 -9.15 13.03 -1.82
C ALA A 45 -10.36 13.49 -2.67
N GLY A 46 -11.16 12.55 -3.19
CA GLY A 46 -12.33 12.82 -4.03
C GLY A 46 -12.05 13.01 -5.52
N VAL A 47 -10.77 13.03 -5.95
CA VAL A 47 -10.37 13.10 -7.36
C VAL A 47 -10.23 11.69 -7.94
N PRO A 48 -10.82 11.37 -9.12
CA PRO A 48 -10.63 10.08 -9.77
C PRO A 48 -9.14 9.75 -9.96
N LEU A 49 -8.76 8.48 -9.74
CA LEU A 49 -7.35 8.07 -9.73
C LEU A 49 -6.58 8.45 -11.01
N PRO A 50 -7.13 8.30 -12.24
CA PRO A 50 -6.44 8.72 -13.46
C PRO A 50 -6.24 10.24 -13.62
N LEU A 51 -6.93 11.05 -12.80
CA LEU A 51 -6.76 12.51 -12.74
C LEU A 51 -5.87 12.95 -11.56
N ALA A 52 -5.72 12.10 -10.55
CA ALA A 52 -4.89 12.35 -9.38
C ALA A 52 -3.44 11.84 -9.56
N PHE A 53 -3.25 10.75 -10.30
CA PHE A 53 -1.95 10.12 -10.53
C PHE A 53 -1.65 9.99 -12.02
N ALA A 54 -0.42 10.32 -12.40
CA ALA A 54 0.08 10.07 -13.75
C ALA A 54 0.12 8.56 -14.08
N ASN A 55 0.38 7.70 -13.08
CA ASN A 55 0.20 6.26 -13.18
C ASN A 55 -0.87 5.81 -12.16
N PRO A 56 -2.07 5.40 -12.60
CA PRO A 56 -3.14 4.96 -11.70
C PRO A 56 -2.96 3.53 -11.15
N CYS A 57 -1.92 2.80 -11.59
CA CYS A 57 -1.54 1.51 -11.01
C CYS A 57 -0.60 1.73 -9.82
N LEU A 58 -1.16 1.90 -8.62
CA LEU A 58 -0.40 2.35 -7.44
C LEU A 58 0.67 1.34 -6.99
N VAL A 59 0.46 0.04 -7.25
CA VAL A 59 1.45 -1.00 -6.96
C VAL A 59 2.77 -0.80 -7.72
N ASP A 60 2.76 -0.10 -8.86
CA ASP A 60 3.96 0.18 -9.66
C ASP A 60 4.95 1.09 -8.92
N LEU A 61 4.52 1.72 -7.82
CA LEU A 61 5.39 2.44 -6.92
C LEU A 61 6.42 1.52 -6.26
N ALA A 62 6.06 0.27 -5.97
CA ALA A 62 6.91 -0.67 -5.26
C ALA A 62 8.31 -0.87 -5.90
N PRO A 63 8.43 -1.23 -7.20
CA PRO A 63 9.74 -1.38 -7.83
C PRO A 63 10.57 -0.10 -7.87
N CYS A 64 9.95 1.09 -7.88
CA CYS A 64 10.66 2.37 -7.82
C CYS A 64 11.49 2.55 -6.53
N TYR A 65 11.13 1.85 -5.45
CA TYR A 65 11.86 1.82 -4.18
C TYR A 65 12.54 0.49 -3.92
N ARG A 66 12.64 -0.39 -4.94
CA ARG A 66 13.20 -1.75 -4.82
C ARG A 66 12.50 -2.62 -3.76
N ILE A 67 11.22 -2.38 -3.52
CA ILE A 67 10.39 -3.19 -2.63
C ILE A 67 9.43 -4.07 -3.43
N ARG A 68 8.88 -5.11 -2.78
CA ARG A 68 7.88 -5.98 -3.41
C ARG A 68 6.50 -5.34 -3.30
N GLY A 69 5.63 -5.62 -4.26
CA GLY A 69 4.24 -5.19 -4.21
C GLY A 69 3.28 -6.22 -4.81
N ALA A 70 2.02 -6.14 -4.38
CA ALA A 70 0.92 -6.95 -4.91
C ALA A 70 -0.35 -6.10 -5.02
N ARG A 71 -1.04 -6.22 -6.14
CA ARG A 71 -2.37 -5.63 -6.35
C ARG A 71 -3.41 -6.73 -6.24
N VAL A 72 -4.39 -6.56 -5.35
CA VAL A 72 -5.30 -7.63 -4.95
C VAL A 72 -6.72 -7.12 -4.77
N VAL A 73 -7.66 -8.06 -4.80
CA VAL A 73 -9.07 -7.89 -4.40
C VAL A 73 -9.26 -8.41 -2.96
N PRO A 74 -10.37 -8.08 -2.27
CA PRO A 74 -10.58 -8.43 -0.86
C PRO A 74 -10.43 -9.92 -0.55
N GLU A 75 -10.84 -10.80 -1.46
CA GLU A 75 -10.77 -12.25 -1.30
C GLU A 75 -9.33 -12.78 -1.23
N ALA A 76 -8.37 -12.05 -1.80
CA ALA A 76 -6.95 -12.41 -1.80
C ALA A 76 -6.15 -11.67 -0.72
N LEU A 77 -6.77 -10.78 0.07
CA LEU A 77 -6.07 -9.91 1.01
C LEU A 77 -5.38 -10.70 2.12
N GLU A 78 -6.08 -11.62 2.78
CA GLU A 78 -5.55 -12.38 3.92
C GLU A 78 -4.30 -13.20 3.54
N ALA A 79 -4.38 -13.94 2.42
CA ALA A 79 -3.23 -14.71 1.92
C ALA A 79 -2.05 -13.79 1.54
N THR A 80 -2.34 -12.63 0.97
CA THR A 80 -1.31 -11.66 0.57
C THR A 80 -0.68 -10.97 1.78
N LEU A 81 -1.46 -10.66 2.81
CA LEU A 81 -0.95 -10.13 4.09
C LEU A 81 -0.04 -11.13 4.77
N ALA A 82 -0.42 -12.41 4.84
CA ALA A 82 0.43 -13.45 5.40
C ALA A 82 1.78 -13.52 4.66
N ARG A 83 1.74 -13.54 3.32
CA ARG A 83 2.95 -13.54 2.49
C ARG A 83 3.79 -12.29 2.68
N ALA A 84 3.17 -11.10 2.74
CA ALA A 84 3.86 -9.84 2.94
C ALA A 84 4.57 -9.80 4.30
N ARG A 85 3.92 -10.29 5.36
CA ARG A 85 4.53 -10.42 6.69
C ARG A 85 5.75 -11.32 6.69
N GLU A 86 5.68 -12.49 6.05
CA GLU A 86 6.84 -13.38 5.91
C GLU A 86 8.01 -12.70 5.19
N VAL A 87 7.72 -11.96 4.11
CA VAL A 87 8.73 -11.21 3.34
C VAL A 87 9.41 -10.16 4.23
N CYS A 88 8.62 -9.36 4.93
CA CYS A 88 9.12 -8.29 5.80
C CYS A 88 9.92 -8.87 6.98
N ALA A 89 9.42 -9.93 7.62
CA ALA A 89 10.09 -10.62 8.72
C ALA A 89 11.41 -11.28 8.31
N ALA A 90 11.53 -11.72 7.05
CA ALA A 90 12.77 -12.25 6.49
C ALA A 90 13.81 -11.16 6.13
N GLY A 91 13.54 -9.89 6.43
CA GLY A 91 14.48 -8.78 6.20
C GLY A 91 14.55 -8.31 4.74
N HIS A 92 13.54 -8.63 3.93
CA HIS A 92 13.49 -8.17 2.54
C HIS A 92 12.95 -6.75 2.38
N GLY A 93 12.78 -6.02 3.50
CA GLY A 93 12.26 -4.67 3.52
C GLY A 93 10.75 -4.58 3.37
N PRO A 94 10.22 -3.36 3.13
CA PRO A 94 8.79 -3.13 3.08
C PRO A 94 8.08 -3.92 1.97
N PHE A 95 6.76 -4.06 2.11
CA PHE A 95 5.88 -4.65 1.10
C PHE A 95 4.68 -3.73 0.87
N LEU A 96 4.36 -3.41 -0.39
CA LEU A 96 3.19 -2.60 -0.73
C LEU A 96 2.04 -3.48 -1.22
N ILE A 97 0.89 -3.41 -0.58
CA ILE A 97 -0.34 -4.06 -1.03
C ILE A 97 -1.29 -2.98 -1.53
N GLU A 98 -1.60 -3.00 -2.81
CA GLU A 98 -2.70 -2.21 -3.38
C GLU A 98 -3.97 -3.06 -3.34
N LEU A 99 -4.83 -2.80 -2.36
CA LEU A 99 -6.13 -3.46 -2.24
C LEU A 99 -7.19 -2.67 -2.99
N LEU A 100 -7.73 -3.25 -4.05
CA LEU A 100 -8.86 -2.69 -4.78
C LEU A 100 -10.14 -2.92 -3.98
N VAL A 101 -10.64 -1.85 -3.36
CA VAL A 101 -11.93 -1.84 -2.69
C VAL A 101 -12.94 -1.11 -3.58
N GLY A 102 -14.14 -1.65 -3.77
CA GLY A 102 -15.19 -0.85 -4.41
C GLY A 102 -15.50 0.38 -3.55
N ARG A 103 -15.81 1.53 -4.16
CA ARG A 103 -16.25 2.70 -3.40
C ARG A 103 -17.55 2.34 -2.65
N PRO A 104 -17.62 2.51 -1.31
CA PRO A 104 -18.86 2.32 -0.60
C PRO A 104 -19.91 3.29 -1.15
N THR A 105 -21.09 2.77 -1.49
CA THR A 105 -22.22 3.66 -1.80
C THR A 105 -22.59 4.37 -0.51
N PRO A 106 -22.67 5.71 -0.47
CA PRO A 106 -23.11 6.40 0.73
C PRO A 106 -24.52 5.91 1.13
N PRO A 107 -24.82 5.79 2.43
CA PRO A 107 -26.17 5.44 2.85
C PRO A 107 -27.16 6.42 2.24
N LYS A 108 -28.25 5.90 1.68
CA LYS A 108 -29.36 6.75 1.23
C LYS A 108 -29.94 7.43 2.47
N GLY A 109 -29.88 8.76 2.50
CA GLY A 109 -30.61 9.58 3.46
C GLY A 109 -32.11 9.55 3.21
#